data_AF-A0A352Q209-F1
#
_entry.id   AF-A0A352Q209-F1
#
_cell.length_a   1.000
_cell.length_b   1.000
_cell.length_c   1.000
_cell.angle_alpha   90.00
_cell.angle_beta   90.00
_cell.angle_gamma   90.00
#
_symmetry.space_group_name_H-M   'P 1'
#
loop_
_entity.id
_entity.type
_entity.pdbx_description
1 polymer ?
#
loop_
_entity_poly.entity_id
_entity_poly.type
_entity_poly.pdbx_seq_one_letter_code
_entity_poly.pdbx_strand_id
1 'polypeptide(L)'
;PNVYGIDIPNPQELIAHGRSEQEVCELIGADWLIYQDIEDLIASAHEGNPAIERFDCAVFNGEYVTDDVDESYLDRLAEERNDAAKTKLNGLVEGGADEVIGLHNPAREVVR
;
A
#
# COMPACT_ATOMS: atom_id res chain seq x y z
N PRO A 1 3.58 6.34 -7.25
CA PRO A 1 3.93 4.90 -7.13
C PRO A 1 5.45 4.68 -7.28
N ASN A 2 6.07 3.77 -6.53
CA ASN A 2 7.50 3.44 -6.78
C ASN A 2 7.64 2.46 -7.96
N VAL A 3 8.56 2.80 -8.88
CA VAL A 3 8.85 2.04 -10.10
C VAL A 3 10.25 1.40 -10.08
N TYR A 4 11.03 1.63 -9.02
CA TYR A 4 12.42 1.18 -8.89
C TYR A 4 12.57 -0.06 -7.98
N GLY A 5 11.52 -0.87 -7.88
CA GLY A 5 11.55 -2.18 -7.23
C GLY A 5 11.09 -2.20 -5.77
N ILE A 6 10.70 -1.06 -5.19
CA ILE A 6 10.01 -1.04 -3.90
C ILE A 6 8.51 -1.22 -4.17
N ASP A 7 7.90 -2.22 -3.53
CA ASP A 7 6.46 -2.46 -3.67
C ASP A 7 5.68 -1.46 -2.81
N ILE A 8 5.03 -0.50 -3.48
CA ILE A 8 4.16 0.50 -2.85
C ILE A 8 2.77 0.35 -3.49
N PRO A 9 1.69 0.32 -2.68
CA PRO A 9 0.32 0.24 -3.18
C PRO A 9 -0.03 1.44 -4.08
N ASN A 10 -1.15 1.35 -4.78
CA ASN A 10 -1.59 2.42 -5.65
C ASN A 10 -1.78 3.71 -4.81
N PRO A 11 -1.37 4.91 -5.30
CA PRO A 11 -1.75 6.19 -4.74
C PRO A 11 -3.18 6.24 -4.16
N GLN A 12 -4.21 5.73 -4.84
CA GLN A 12 -5.59 5.75 -4.31
C GLN A 12 -5.84 4.84 -3.09
N GLU A 13 -4.96 3.87 -2.83
CA GLU A 13 -5.01 3.00 -1.66
C GLU A 13 -4.26 3.62 -0.46
N LEU A 14 -3.47 4.68 -0.69
CA LEU A 14 -2.78 5.40 0.37
C LEU A 14 -3.76 6.30 1.12
N ILE A 15 -3.80 6.16 2.45
CA ILE A 15 -4.71 6.93 3.31
C ILE A 15 -4.50 8.45 3.18
N ALA A 16 -3.28 8.89 2.89
CA ALA A 16 -2.92 10.29 2.73
C ALA A 16 -3.26 10.87 1.34
N HIS A 17 -3.66 10.05 0.37
CA HIS A 17 -3.88 10.52 -0.98
C HIS A 17 -5.07 11.48 -1.08
N GLY A 18 -4.81 12.71 -1.51
CA GLY A 18 -5.83 13.74 -1.70
C GLY A 18 -6.50 14.17 -0.39
N ARG A 19 -5.86 13.89 0.76
CA ARG A 19 -6.34 14.25 2.09
C ARG A 19 -5.33 15.14 2.79
N SER A 20 -5.83 16.07 3.58
CA SER A 20 -5.05 16.85 4.54
C SER A 20 -4.60 15.97 5.71
N GLU A 21 -3.56 16.43 6.41
CA GLU A 21 -3.07 15.79 7.63
C GLU A 21 -4.18 15.62 8.69
N GLN A 22 -5.06 16.63 8.83
CA GLN A 22 -6.19 16.57 9.76
C GLN A 22 -7.15 15.45 9.40
N GLU A 23 -7.53 15.33 8.12
CA GLU A 23 -8.41 14.26 7.65
C GLU A 23 -7.78 12.87 7.86
N VAL A 24 -6.46 12.73 7.66
CA VAL A 24 -5.78 11.47 7.94
C VAL A 24 -5.79 11.17 9.44
N CYS A 25 -5.50 12.16 10.28
CA CYS A 25 -5.51 12.03 11.74
C CYS A 25 -6.88 11.55 12.26
N GLU A 26 -7.97 12.13 11.74
CA GLU A 26 -9.33 11.73 12.06
C GLU A 26 -9.65 10.30 11.58
N LEU A 27 -9.24 9.94 10.36
CA LEU A 27 -9.49 8.61 9.78
C LEU A 27 -8.80 7.48 10.54
N ILE A 28 -7.60 7.71 11.06
CA ILE A 28 -6.88 6.73 11.88
C ILE A 28 -7.29 6.77 13.36
N GLY A 29 -8.09 7.77 13.77
CA GLY A 29 -8.51 7.95 15.15
C GLY A 29 -7.39 8.36 16.10
N ALA A 30 -6.40 9.12 15.60
CA ALA A 30 -5.30 9.62 16.41
C ALA A 30 -5.65 10.97 17.03
N ASP A 31 -5.17 11.22 18.25
CA ASP A 31 -5.26 12.53 18.91
C ASP A 31 -4.34 13.57 18.24
N TRP A 32 -3.25 13.10 17.64
CA TRP A 32 -2.30 13.93 16.91
C TRP A 32 -1.54 13.09 15.87
N LEU A 33 -1.27 13.70 14.72
CA LEU A 33 -0.46 13.19 13.63
C LEU A 33 0.59 14.24 13.28
N ILE A 34 1.78 13.77 12.89
CA ILE A 34 2.84 14.62 12.35
C ILE A 34 3.54 13.86 11.22
N TYR A 35 3.74 14.53 10.09
CA TYR A 35 4.59 14.04 9.01
C TYR A 35 5.99 14.65 9.12
N GLN A 36 7.00 13.88 8.70
CA GLN A 36 8.36 14.40 8.57
C GLN A 36 8.49 15.20 7.28
N ASP A 37 9.20 16.33 7.34
CA ASP A 37 9.54 17.12 6.15
C ASP A 37 10.54 16.38 5.26
N ILE A 38 10.37 16.47 3.95
CA ILE A 38 11.21 15.77 2.97
C ILE A 38 12.65 16.29 3.05
N GLU A 39 12.82 17.60 3.24
CA GLU A 39 14.13 18.23 3.40
C GLU A 39 14.88 17.68 4.62
N ASP A 40 14.17 17.48 5.74
CA ASP A 40 14.73 16.91 6.96
C ASP A 40 15.10 15.44 6.79
N LEU A 41 14.30 14.68 6.03
CA LEU A 41 14.62 13.29 5.67
C LEU A 41 15.90 13.21 4.83
N ILE A 42 16.03 14.08 3.82
CA ILE A 42 17.23 14.16 2.97
C ILE A 42 18.45 14.53 3.80
N ALA A 43 18.33 15.56 4.66
CA ALA A 43 19.42 16.00 5.53
C ALA A 43 19.90 14.88 6.46
N SER A 44 18.96 14.15 7.08
CA SER A 44 19.27 13.03 7.96
C SER A 44 19.98 11.88 7.22
N ALA A 45 19.52 11.54 6.01
CA ALA A 45 20.18 10.51 5.19
C ALA A 45 21.58 10.94 4.73
N HIS A 46 21.74 12.21 4.36
CA HIS A 46 23.01 12.79 3.93
C HIS A 46 24.06 12.81 5.04
N GLU A 47 23.67 13.00 6.31
CA GLU A 47 24.57 12.89 7.46
C GLU A 47 25.28 11.53 7.52
N GLY A 48 24.57 10.44 7.15
CA GLY A 48 25.14 9.10 7.10
C GLY A 48 26.19 8.90 6.00
N ASN A 49 26.07 9.63 4.88
CA ASN A 49 27.07 9.62 3.81
C ASN A 49 27.04 10.93 2.99
N PRO A 50 27.93 11.89 3.28
CA PRO A 50 27.98 13.17 2.58
C PRO A 50 28.40 13.11 1.11
N ALA A 51 28.82 11.94 0.61
CA ALA A 51 29.14 11.76 -0.80
C ALA A 51 27.89 11.56 -1.68
N ILE A 52 26.73 11.34 -1.09
CA ILE A 52 25.47 11.18 -1.81
C ILE A 52 24.85 12.57 -2.02
N GLU A 53 24.86 13.08 -3.24
CA GLU A 53 24.37 14.44 -3.54
C GLU A 53 22.87 14.51 -3.77
N ARG A 54 22.22 13.40 -4.16
CA ARG A 54 20.79 13.32 -4.47
C ARG A 54 20.20 11.97 -4.09
N PHE A 55 18.95 11.99 -3.66
CA PHE A 55 18.15 10.81 -3.35
C PHE A 55 16.98 10.69 -4.34
N ASP A 56 16.53 9.46 -4.58
CA ASP A 56 15.28 9.22 -5.28
C ASP A 56 14.11 9.49 -4.31
N CYS A 57 13.40 10.60 -4.54
CA CYS A 57 12.26 11.01 -3.73
C CYS A 57 10.93 10.91 -4.49
N ALA A 58 10.90 10.19 -5.62
CA ALA A 58 9.78 10.14 -6.57
C ALA A 58 8.44 9.76 -5.91
N VAL A 59 8.46 8.98 -4.83
CA VAL A 59 7.25 8.57 -4.09
C VAL A 59 6.65 9.69 -3.23
N PHE A 60 7.46 10.71 -2.92
CA PHE A 60 7.08 11.85 -2.08
C PHE A 60 6.81 13.12 -2.92
N ASN A 61 7.65 13.40 -3.91
CA ASN A 61 7.55 14.62 -4.73
C ASN A 61 7.04 14.37 -6.17
N GLY A 62 6.92 13.12 -6.61
CA GLY A 62 6.53 12.78 -7.97
C GLY A 62 7.62 13.00 -9.02
N GLU A 63 8.85 13.35 -8.62
CA GLU A 63 9.97 13.57 -9.53
C GLU A 63 10.76 12.27 -9.72
N TYR A 64 10.60 11.64 -10.87
CA TYR A 64 11.31 10.41 -11.24
C TYR A 64 12.62 10.74 -11.95
N VAL A 65 13.73 10.17 -11.47
CA VAL A 65 15.09 10.49 -11.94
C VAL A 65 15.32 10.08 -13.41
N THR A 66 14.56 9.13 -13.93
CA THR A 66 14.79 8.55 -15.26
C THR A 66 14.13 9.32 -16.42
N ASP A 67 13.38 10.41 -16.15
CA ASP A 67 12.69 11.27 -17.14
C ASP A 67 11.77 10.55 -18.16
N ASP A 68 11.65 9.22 -18.07
CA ASP A 68 10.84 8.34 -18.91
C ASP A 68 9.57 7.84 -18.20
N VAL A 69 9.38 8.25 -16.95
CA VAL A 69 8.21 7.91 -16.14
C VAL A 69 7.19 9.02 -16.32
N ASP A 70 6.20 8.77 -17.18
CA ASP A 70 5.04 9.62 -17.34
C ASP A 70 3.82 9.08 -16.58
N GLU A 71 2.79 9.92 -16.44
CA GLU A 71 1.54 9.57 -15.75
C GLU A 71 0.87 8.34 -16.40
N SER A 72 0.97 8.21 -17.73
CA SER A 72 0.38 7.08 -18.47
C SER A 72 1.07 5.75 -18.16
N TYR A 73 2.39 5.77 -17.93
CA TYR A 73 3.17 4.62 -17.52
C TYR A 73 2.81 4.20 -16.09
N LEU A 74 2.64 5.18 -15.19
CA LEU A 74 2.24 4.94 -13.81
C LEU A 74 0.83 4.36 -13.71
N ASP A 75 -0.11 4.85 -14.51
CA ASP A 75 -1.49 4.35 -14.57
C ASP A 75 -1.52 2.90 -15.05
N ARG A 76 -0.82 2.59 -16.15
CA ARG A 76 -0.73 1.21 -16.65
C ARG A 76 -0.11 0.27 -15.62
N LEU A 77 0.95 0.71 -14.92
CA LEU A 77 1.57 -0.10 -13.87
C LEU A 77 0.62 -0.32 -12.68
N ALA A 78 -0.17 0.68 -12.32
CA ALA A 78 -1.16 0.57 -11.26
C ALA A 78 -2.30 -0.40 -11.63
N GLU A 79 -2.77 -0.37 -12.88
CA GLU A 79 -3.75 -1.32 -13.43
C GLU A 79 -3.22 -2.76 -13.38
N GLU A 80 -2.00 -3.00 -13.89
CA GLU A 80 -1.36 -4.32 -13.87
C GLU A 80 -1.22 -4.89 -12.44
N ARG A 81 -0.85 -4.04 -11.47
CA ARG A 81 -0.76 -4.45 -10.05
C ARG A 81 -2.14 -4.75 -9.44
N ASN A 82 -3.15 -3.94 -9.75
CA ASN A 82 -4.52 -4.14 -9.27
C ASN A 82 -5.10 -5.47 -9.77
N ASP A 83 -4.90 -5.77 -11.06
CA ASP A 83 -5.33 -7.03 -11.65
C ASP A 83 -4.60 -8.23 -11.03
N ALA A 84 -3.28 -8.14 -10.83
CA ALA A 84 -2.52 -9.19 -10.13
C ALA A 84 -3.00 -9.42 -8.69
N ALA A 85 -3.31 -8.34 -7.95
CA ALA A 85 -3.83 -8.42 -6.59
C ALA A 85 -5.24 -9.05 -6.55
N LYS A 86 -6.12 -8.68 -7.48
CA LYS A 86 -7.46 -9.29 -7.64
C LYS A 86 -7.38 -10.76 -8.03
N THR A 87 -6.51 -11.14 -8.96
CA THR A 87 -6.31 -12.56 -9.34
C THR A 87 -5.79 -13.38 -8.17
N LYS A 88 -4.86 -12.83 -7.38
CA LYS A 88 -4.37 -13.49 -6.16
C LYS A 88 -5.46 -13.64 -5.10
N LEU A 89 -6.29 -12.61 -4.90
CA LEU A 89 -7.43 -12.65 -3.98
C LEU A 89 -8.47 -13.66 -4.45
N ASN A 90 -8.83 -13.67 -5.73
CA ASN A 90 -9.77 -14.64 -6.30
C ASN A 90 -9.24 -16.08 -6.20
N GLY A 91 -7.94 -16.31 -6.45
CA GLY A 91 -7.34 -17.63 -6.26
C GLY A 91 -7.33 -18.11 -4.80
N LEU A 92 -7.25 -17.19 -3.82
CA LEU A 92 -7.40 -17.50 -2.39
C LEU A 92 -8.87 -17.78 -2.00
N VAL A 93 -9.83 -17.15 -2.68
CA VAL A 93 -11.27 -17.38 -2.48
C VAL A 93 -11.73 -18.68 -3.15
N GLU A 94 -11.20 -19.02 -4.32
CA GLU A 94 -11.50 -20.27 -5.03
C GLU A 94 -10.82 -21.49 -4.41
N GLY A 95 -9.72 -21.31 -3.67
CA GLY A 95 -9.06 -22.38 -2.91
C GLY A 95 -9.74 -22.77 -1.58
N GLY A 96 -10.83 -22.10 -1.20
CA GLY A 96 -11.52 -22.29 0.09
C GLY A 96 -12.93 -22.89 0.01
N ALA A 97 -13.42 -23.25 -1.18
CA ALA A 97 -14.83 -23.62 -1.39
C ALA A 97 -15.11 -25.12 -1.59
N ASP A 98 -14.15 -26.04 -1.34
CA ASP A 98 -14.38 -27.49 -1.49
C ASP A 98 -14.10 -28.33 -0.23
N GLU A 99 -13.87 -27.72 0.94
CA GLU A 99 -13.56 -28.48 2.17
C GLU A 99 -14.47 -28.16 3.38
N VAL A 100 -15.76 -27.91 3.12
CA VAL A 100 -16.79 -27.91 4.18
C VAL A 100 -17.86 -28.96 3.89
N ILE A 101 -17.44 -30.23 3.82
CA ILE A 101 -18.34 -31.38 3.81
C ILE A 101 -18.91 -31.56 5.22
N GLY A 102 -20.23 -31.53 5.31
CA GLY A 102 -21.00 -31.29 6.52
C GLY A 102 -20.78 -32.25 7.70
N LEU A 103 -20.66 -31.67 8.88
CA LEU A 103 -20.89 -32.33 10.16
C LEU A 103 -22.20 -31.81 10.76
N HIS A 104 -23.30 -32.42 10.34
CA HIS A 104 -24.56 -32.37 11.07
C HIS A 104 -24.37 -33.04 12.43
N ASN A 105 -24.58 -32.31 13.52
CA ASN A 105 -24.81 -32.93 14.82
C ASN A 105 -26.32 -32.87 15.11
N PRO A 106 -27.12 -33.90 14.83
CA PRO A 106 -28.47 -33.96 15.36
C PRO A 106 -28.34 -34.17 16.87
N ALA A 107 -28.70 -33.15 17.64
CA ALA A 107 -28.81 -33.24 19.08
C ALA A 107 -29.64 -34.47 19.45
N ARG A 108 -28.97 -35.47 20.03
CA ARG A 108 -29.60 -36.69 20.54
C ARG A 108 -30.25 -36.32 21.86
N GLU A 109 -31.58 -36.19 21.86
CA GLU A 109 -32.39 -36.35 23.07
C GLU A 109 -31.99 -37.68 23.75
N VAL A 110 -31.54 -37.60 24.99
CA VAL A 110 -31.53 -38.75 25.89
C VAL A 110 -32.31 -38.36 27.12
N VAL A 111 -33.54 -38.86 27.11
CA VAL A 111 -34.49 -39.02 28.20
C VAL A 111 -33.81 -39.47 29.49
N ARG A 112 -34.12 -38.79 30.59
CA ARG A 112 -34.34 -39.41 31.91
C ARG A 112 -35.50 -38.72 32.60
#